data_AF-A0A5B8VQL7-F1
#
_entry.id   AF-A0A5B8VQL7-F1
#
_cell.length_a   1.000
_cell.length_b   1.000
_cell.length_c   1.000
_cell.angle_alpha   90.00
_cell.angle_beta   90.00
_cell.angle_gamma   90.00
#
_symmetry.space_group_name_H-M   'P 1'
#
loop_
_entity.id
_entity.type
_entity.pdbx_description
1 polymer ?
#
loop_
_entity_poly.entity_id
_entity_poly.type
_entity_poly.pdbx_seq_one_letter_code
_entity_poly.pdbx_strand_id
1 'polypeptide(L)'
;MPYLQFADKDGNALPIDMAWLGAYTDTAGGGKLLNWKYYPLEDYKHQYATTNRQEFVANAAIDYKFYKDLGISLKYQYQKQQTTQNVMYDTASYHTRDLINTYTQIDPETGKVTHIVPVGNILNTTDKYTTSYNFRAQLNFNHDWADNSNINAIAGWEVRQADNHGSGNLFYGYYEDPLSYEGVDPTNQYPKYTGGSGSIPSGGSLTHTLNRYVSIYGNAAYSWRRLYTVSASVRKDASNIFGVSTNDKWSPLWSAGLAWNISNEKFYKSEILSYLKLRLTYGFSGNVDLSKSAVPIAKMGSADYYYSYYANARVITLNNPSLRWEKTGMLNLGVDFRLKKI
;
A
#
# COMPACT_ATOMS: atom_id res chain seq x y z
N MET A 1 19.25 -30.42 -0.43
CA MET A 1 19.55 -29.09 0.13
C MET A 1 19.92 -29.29 1.59
N PRO A 2 21.20 -29.20 1.99
CA PRO A 2 21.53 -29.18 3.40
C PRO A 2 20.90 -27.92 4.01
N TYR A 3 20.32 -28.05 5.20
CA TYR A 3 19.69 -26.93 5.90
C TYR A 3 20.75 -25.85 6.15
N LEU A 4 20.50 -24.63 5.66
CA LEU A 4 21.33 -23.47 5.97
C LEU A 4 21.30 -23.25 7.49
N GLN A 5 22.48 -23.28 8.11
CA GLN A 5 22.64 -22.95 9.53
C GLN A 5 23.03 -21.47 9.64
N PHE A 6 22.26 -20.71 10.43
CA PHE A 6 22.52 -19.29 10.67
C PHE A 6 23.29 -19.02 11.96
N ALA A 7 23.47 -20.05 12.79
CA ALA A 7 24.29 -20.01 13.99
C ALA A 7 25.09 -21.31 14.12
N ASP A 8 26.26 -21.22 14.76
CA ASP A 8 27.01 -22.40 15.19
C ASP A 8 26.37 -23.04 16.44
N LYS A 9 27.01 -24.08 16.96
CA LYS A 9 26.51 -24.82 18.13
C LYS A 9 26.51 -24.00 19.42
N ASP A 10 27.29 -22.93 19.45
CA ASP A 10 27.46 -22.02 20.58
C ASP A 10 26.56 -20.77 20.45
N GLY A 11 25.80 -20.67 19.36
CA GLY A 11 24.87 -19.57 19.08
C GLY A 11 25.50 -18.37 18.35
N ASN A 12 26.76 -18.45 17.90
CA ASN A 12 27.40 -17.37 17.16
C ASN A 12 26.88 -17.34 15.72
N ALA A 13 26.64 -16.13 15.19
CA ALA A 13 26.11 -15.95 13.84
C ALA A 13 27.06 -16.50 12.76
N LEU A 14 26.52 -17.32 11.85
CA LEU A 14 27.24 -17.83 10.69
C LEU A 14 26.92 -16.99 9.44
N PRO A 15 27.94 -16.72 8.60
CA PRO A 15 27.74 -15.99 7.37
C PRO A 15 27.07 -16.87 6.30
N ILE A 16 26.35 -16.24 5.39
CA ILE A 16 25.85 -16.89 4.17
C ILE A 16 26.27 -16.13 2.93
N ASP A 17 26.44 -16.86 1.83
CA ASP A 17 26.75 -16.29 0.53
C ASP A 17 25.48 -15.62 -0.04
N MET A 18 25.52 -14.29 -0.20
CA MET A 18 24.37 -13.51 -0.69
C MET A 18 24.52 -13.16 -2.17
N ALA A 19 25.45 -12.27 -2.51
CA ALA A 19 25.75 -11.89 -3.89
C ALA A 19 26.98 -12.60 -4.49
N TRP A 20 27.92 -13.01 -3.63
CA TRP A 20 29.21 -13.58 -4.03
C TRP A 20 29.52 -14.83 -3.22
N LEU A 21 30.20 -15.80 -3.85
CA LEU A 21 30.66 -17.03 -3.19
C LEU A 21 31.66 -16.70 -2.08
N GLY A 22 31.59 -17.44 -0.97
CA GLY A 22 32.48 -17.27 0.19
C GLY A 22 33.96 -17.34 -0.18
N ALA A 23 34.33 -18.26 -1.09
CA ALA A 23 35.71 -18.40 -1.58
C ALA A 23 36.25 -17.13 -2.27
N TYR A 24 35.37 -16.36 -2.93
CA TYR A 24 35.75 -15.08 -3.52
C TYR A 24 35.88 -14.01 -2.44
N THR A 25 34.87 -13.88 -1.55
CA THR A 25 34.87 -12.84 -0.51
C THR A 25 35.96 -13.04 0.55
N ASP A 26 36.42 -14.28 0.77
CA ASP A 26 37.54 -14.63 1.66
C ASP A 26 38.90 -14.15 1.14
N THR A 27 39.06 -14.02 -0.19
CA THR A 27 40.33 -13.66 -0.83
C THR A 27 40.32 -12.27 -1.47
N ALA A 28 39.13 -11.70 -1.68
CA ALA A 28 38.94 -10.37 -2.24
C ALA A 28 39.72 -9.30 -1.46
N GLY A 29 40.49 -8.50 -2.19
CA GLY A 29 41.22 -7.35 -1.67
C GLY A 29 42.42 -7.67 -0.80
N GLY A 30 42.78 -8.95 -0.62
CA GLY A 30 43.91 -9.35 0.22
C GLY A 30 43.78 -8.87 1.67
N GLY A 31 42.56 -8.84 2.21
CA GLY A 31 42.27 -8.36 3.57
C GLY A 31 42.15 -6.84 3.73
N LYS A 32 42.20 -6.07 2.64
CA LYS A 32 42.07 -4.60 2.66
C LYS A 32 40.63 -4.09 2.50
N LEU A 33 39.69 -4.97 2.20
CA LEU A 33 38.26 -4.64 2.09
C LEU A 33 37.57 -4.82 3.44
N LEU A 34 36.41 -4.17 3.59
CA LEU A 34 35.52 -4.41 4.73
C LEU A 34 34.99 -5.85 4.67
N ASN A 35 34.56 -6.40 5.82
CA ASN A 35 33.99 -7.75 5.89
C ASN A 35 32.82 -7.89 4.89
N TRP A 36 33.02 -8.64 3.81
CA TRP A 36 32.03 -8.75 2.73
C TRP A 36 31.03 -9.88 2.96
N LYS A 37 31.00 -10.45 4.17
CA LYS A 37 30.06 -11.53 4.52
C LYS A 37 28.75 -10.95 5.06
N TYR A 38 27.66 -11.65 4.76
CA TYR A 38 26.33 -11.35 5.27
C TYR A 38 26.00 -12.28 6.44
N TYR A 39 25.60 -11.72 7.58
CA TYR A 39 25.26 -12.45 8.79
C TYR A 39 23.78 -12.24 9.13
N PRO A 40 22.88 -13.18 8.78
CA PRO A 40 21.44 -12.97 8.92
C PRO A 40 20.98 -12.64 10.35
N LEU A 41 21.68 -13.17 11.36
CA LEU A 41 21.35 -12.96 12.78
C LEU A 41 21.89 -11.64 13.38
N GLU A 42 22.70 -10.89 12.63
CA GLU A 42 23.31 -9.64 13.08
C GLU A 42 22.91 -8.45 12.21
N ASP A 43 22.72 -8.66 10.90
CA ASP A 43 22.55 -7.55 9.96
C ASP A 43 21.32 -6.68 10.24
N TYR A 44 20.24 -7.26 10.77
CA TYR A 44 19.04 -6.50 11.15
C TYR A 44 19.28 -5.49 12.30
N LYS A 45 20.34 -5.69 13.11
CA LYS A 45 20.72 -4.75 14.17
C LYS A 45 21.43 -3.51 13.58
N HIS A 46 22.02 -3.69 12.41
CA HIS A 46 22.80 -2.69 11.68
C HIS A 46 22.03 -2.01 10.55
N GLN A 47 20.87 -2.57 10.21
CA GLN A 47 19.92 -2.01 9.27
C GLN A 47 18.54 -1.90 9.93
N TYR A 48 18.11 -0.68 10.24
CA TYR A 48 16.82 -0.44 10.87
C TYR A 48 16.08 0.73 10.23
N ALA A 49 14.75 0.67 10.30
CA ALA A 49 13.88 1.72 9.77
C ALA A 49 13.05 2.33 10.89
N THR A 50 13.08 3.66 10.99
CA THR A 50 12.21 4.44 11.86
C THR A 50 11.14 5.12 11.00
N THR A 51 9.87 4.91 11.32
CA THR A 51 8.75 5.55 10.61
C THR A 51 7.97 6.42 11.59
N ASN A 52 7.92 7.72 11.32
CA ASN A 52 7.06 8.65 12.03
C ASN A 52 5.88 9.00 11.10
N ARG A 53 4.65 8.88 11.62
CA ARG A 53 3.45 9.22 10.89
C ARG A 53 2.58 10.15 11.72
N GLN A 54 2.29 11.32 11.15
CA GLN A 54 1.36 12.29 11.68
C GLN A 54 0.12 12.31 10.80
N GLU A 55 -1.04 12.32 11.44
CA GLU A 55 -2.32 12.28 10.74
C GLU A 55 -3.29 13.27 11.38
N PHE A 56 -3.90 14.08 10.52
CA PHE A 56 -5.00 14.97 10.87
C PHE A 56 -6.23 14.57 10.05
N VAL A 57 -7.34 14.28 10.74
CA VAL A 57 -8.63 13.99 10.11
C VAL A 57 -9.68 14.93 10.68
N ALA A 58 -10.30 15.72 9.82
CA ALA A 58 -11.45 16.54 10.16
C ALA A 58 -12.69 15.99 9.47
N ASN A 59 -13.80 15.90 10.20
CA ASN A 59 -15.09 15.49 9.68
C ASN A 59 -16.11 16.59 9.99
N ALA A 60 -16.89 16.97 8.99
CA ALA A 60 -18.04 17.84 9.11
C ALA A 60 -19.28 17.12 8.57
N ALA A 61 -20.40 17.24 9.27
CA ALA A 61 -21.66 16.65 8.85
C ALA A 61 -22.80 17.62 9.11
N ILE A 62 -23.74 17.67 8.18
CA ILE A 62 -25.00 18.39 8.29
C ILE A 62 -26.11 17.39 7.99
N ASP A 63 -27.00 17.20 8.96
CA ASP A 63 -28.18 16.35 8.82
C ASP A 63 -29.42 17.22 8.94
N TYR A 64 -30.31 17.12 7.96
CA TYR A 64 -31.56 17.89 7.92
C TYR A 64 -32.73 16.98 7.55
N LYS A 65 -33.83 17.06 8.31
CA LYS A 65 -35.06 16.33 8.04
C LYS A 65 -36.06 17.25 7.35
N PHE A 66 -36.37 16.99 6.09
CA PHE A 66 -37.40 17.74 5.34
C PHE A 66 -38.81 17.35 5.78
N TYR A 67 -39.00 16.07 6.06
CA TYR A 67 -40.25 15.46 6.47
C TYR A 67 -39.95 14.40 7.53
N LYS A 68 -40.96 13.93 8.27
CA LYS A 68 -40.78 12.94 9.35
C LYS A 68 -39.96 11.71 8.93
N ASP A 69 -40.13 11.30 7.67
CA ASP A 69 -39.55 10.09 7.11
C ASP A 69 -38.42 10.38 6.10
N LEU A 70 -38.17 11.64 5.73
CA LEU A 70 -37.22 12.01 4.67
C LEU A 70 -36.24 13.07 5.15
N GLY A 71 -34.95 12.80 4.99
CA GLY A 71 -33.88 13.74 5.29
C GLY A 71 -32.73 13.69 4.31
N ILE A 72 -31.83 14.66 4.43
CA ILE A 72 -30.55 14.74 3.74
C ILE A 72 -29.42 14.75 4.76
N SER A 73 -28.33 14.06 4.42
CA SER A 73 -27.06 14.09 5.11
C SER A 73 -25.99 14.58 4.14
N LEU A 74 -25.34 15.69 4.47
CA LEU A 74 -24.14 16.16 3.80
C LEU A 74 -22.95 15.85 4.71
N LYS A 75 -21.95 15.14 4.21
CA LYS A 75 -20.76 14.76 4.98
C LYS A 75 -19.52 15.15 4.19
N TYR A 76 -18.56 15.73 4.89
CA TYR A 76 -17.27 16.08 4.35
C TYR A 76 -16.17 15.58 5.30
N GLN A 77 -15.17 14.91 4.75
CA GLN A 77 -13.98 14.50 5.46
C GLN A 77 -12.77 15.07 4.74
N TYR A 78 -11.88 15.70 5.51
CA TYR A 78 -10.57 16.13 5.06
C TYR A 78 -9.52 15.38 5.88
N GLN A 79 -8.55 14.79 5.20
CA GLN A 79 -7.44 14.08 5.81
C GLN A 79 -6.14 14.63 5.26
N LYS A 80 -5.20 14.91 6.16
CA LYS A 80 -3.82 15.20 5.82
C LYS A 80 -2.92 14.26 6.62
N GLN A 81 -2.09 13.51 5.93
CA GLN A 81 -1.15 12.58 6.54
C GLN A 81 0.26 12.90 6.05
N GLN A 82 1.21 12.97 6.96
CA GLN A 82 2.63 13.07 6.67
C GLN A 82 3.33 11.86 7.28
N THR A 83 4.08 11.13 6.46
CA THR A 83 4.88 10.00 6.89
C THR A 83 6.34 10.27 6.53
N THR A 84 7.22 10.29 7.52
CA THR A 84 8.67 10.34 7.33
C THR A 84 9.25 8.99 7.71
N GLN A 85 9.97 8.36 6.80
CA GLN A 85 10.65 7.10 7.01
C GLN A 85 12.15 7.29 6.85
N ASN A 86 12.91 6.96 7.87
CA ASN A 86 14.36 6.95 7.85
C ASN A 86 14.84 5.51 7.91
N VAL A 87 15.53 5.04 6.88
CA VAL A 87 16.20 3.74 6.88
C VAL A 87 17.69 3.99 7.08
N MET A 88 18.22 3.50 8.19
CA MET A 88 19.62 3.60 8.55
C MET A 88 20.33 2.30 8.20
N TYR A 89 21.50 2.42 7.59
CA TYR A 89 22.45 1.34 7.38
C TYR A 89 23.77 1.77 8.00
N ASP A 90 24.10 1.24 9.17
CA ASP A 90 25.37 1.58 9.79
C ASP A 90 26.56 0.94 9.04
N THR A 91 27.78 1.30 9.42
CA THR A 91 29.02 0.76 8.83
C THR A 91 29.18 -0.76 8.96
N ALA A 92 28.48 -1.39 9.91
CA ALA A 92 28.44 -2.82 10.13
C ALA A 92 27.23 -3.51 9.46
N SER A 93 26.45 -2.81 8.66
CA SER A 93 25.49 -3.46 7.76
C SER A 93 26.20 -4.03 6.53
N TYR A 94 25.74 -5.16 6.04
CA TYR A 94 26.20 -5.75 4.79
C TYR A 94 25.95 -4.79 3.62
N HIS A 95 24.82 -4.10 3.60
CA HIS A 95 24.51 -3.11 2.56
C HIS A 95 25.59 -2.03 2.44
N THR A 96 25.98 -1.41 3.56
CA THR A 96 27.02 -0.37 3.57
C THR A 96 28.38 -0.94 3.17
N ARG A 97 28.77 -2.09 3.73
CA ARG A 97 30.05 -2.73 3.41
C ARG A 97 30.14 -3.18 1.95
N ASP A 98 29.09 -3.78 1.43
CA ASP A 98 28.99 -4.24 0.03
C ASP A 98 29.14 -3.06 -0.93
N LEU A 99 28.46 -1.95 -0.66
CA LEU A 99 28.52 -0.78 -1.50
C LEU A 99 29.91 -0.12 -1.47
N ILE A 100 30.50 0.05 -0.27
CA ILE A 100 31.86 0.58 -0.12
C ILE A 100 32.87 -0.31 -0.83
N ASN A 101 32.82 -1.63 -0.60
CA ASN A 101 33.74 -2.59 -1.22
C ASN A 101 33.60 -2.60 -2.75
N THR A 102 32.37 -2.57 -3.25
CA THR A 102 32.08 -2.56 -4.69
C THR A 102 32.78 -1.40 -5.40
N TYR A 103 32.87 -0.22 -4.78
CA TYR A 103 33.51 0.96 -5.37
C TYR A 103 34.91 1.25 -4.80
N THR A 104 35.48 0.36 -3.99
CA THR A 104 36.83 0.54 -3.44
C THR A 104 37.88 0.23 -4.50
N GLN A 105 38.87 1.12 -4.63
CA GLN A 105 39.98 0.97 -5.56
C GLN A 105 41.26 0.68 -4.78
N ILE A 106 41.96 -0.37 -5.19
CA ILE A 106 43.26 -0.74 -4.62
C ILE A 106 44.30 -0.57 -5.71
N ASP A 107 45.23 0.34 -5.49
CA ASP A 107 46.37 0.56 -6.38
C ASP A 107 47.23 -0.71 -6.44
N PRO A 108 47.45 -1.33 -7.61
CA PRO A 108 48.22 -2.56 -7.74
C PRO A 108 49.71 -2.41 -7.40
N GLU A 109 50.28 -1.22 -7.56
CA GLU A 109 51.70 -0.94 -7.37
C GLU A 109 52.01 -0.52 -5.93
N THR A 110 51.21 0.40 -5.38
CA THR A 110 51.42 0.95 -4.04
C THR A 110 50.62 0.24 -2.97
N GLY A 111 49.59 -0.52 -3.36
CA GLY A 111 48.65 -1.15 -2.44
C GLY A 111 47.74 -0.16 -1.72
N LYS A 112 47.74 1.13 -2.09
CA LYS A 112 46.91 2.18 -1.49
C LYS A 112 45.44 1.90 -1.74
N VAL A 113 44.64 1.97 -0.69
CA VAL A 113 43.17 1.80 -0.73
C VAL A 113 42.52 3.17 -0.83
N THR A 114 41.61 3.32 -1.79
CA THR A 114 40.79 4.53 -1.96
C THR A 114 39.32 4.14 -1.95
N HIS A 115 38.58 4.66 -0.97
CA HIS A 115 37.13 4.47 -0.88
C HIS A 115 36.44 5.61 -1.62
N ILE A 116 35.79 5.31 -2.74
CA ILE A 116 35.03 6.30 -3.50
C ILE A 116 33.69 6.60 -2.81
N VAL A 117 33.07 5.57 -2.21
CA VAL A 117 31.95 5.75 -1.28
C VAL A 117 32.54 5.98 0.12
N PRO A 118 32.21 7.10 0.79
CA PRO A 118 32.69 7.41 2.13
C PRO A 118 32.45 6.28 3.12
N VAL A 119 33.43 6.03 3.98
CA VAL A 119 33.29 5.07 5.08
C VAL A 119 32.48 5.74 6.19
N GLY A 120 31.19 5.44 6.25
CA GLY A 120 30.27 5.92 7.27
C GLY A 120 28.87 5.34 7.05
N ASN A 121 27.90 5.77 7.86
CA ASN A 121 26.54 5.24 7.73
C ASN A 121 25.88 5.75 6.44
N ILE A 122 24.86 5.02 5.99
CA ILE A 122 24.01 5.42 4.87
C ILE A 122 22.61 5.66 5.42
N LEU A 123 22.07 6.85 5.18
CA LEU A 123 20.72 7.22 5.57
C LEU A 123 19.85 7.44 4.34
N ASN A 124 18.75 6.69 4.24
CA ASN A 124 17.71 6.92 3.25
C ASN A 124 16.48 7.52 3.94
N THR A 125 16.13 8.76 3.59
CA THR A 125 14.96 9.45 4.12
C THR A 125 13.87 9.48 3.07
N THR A 126 12.64 9.09 3.41
CA THR A 126 11.48 9.19 2.53
C THR A 126 10.36 9.94 3.24
N ASP A 127 9.95 11.08 2.68
CA ASP A 127 8.79 11.84 3.11
C ASP A 127 7.62 11.59 2.16
N LYS A 128 6.45 11.30 2.72
CA LYS A 128 5.20 11.13 1.98
C LYS A 128 4.12 12.03 2.56
N TYR A 129 3.49 12.80 1.70
CA TYR A 129 2.38 13.69 2.01
C TYR A 129 1.13 13.20 1.29
N THR A 130 0.13 12.78 2.04
CA THR A 130 -1.18 12.41 1.51
C THR A 130 -2.21 13.44 1.93
N THR A 131 -2.87 14.06 0.96
CA THR A 131 -4.06 14.87 1.19
C THR A 131 -5.26 14.17 0.57
N SER A 132 -6.28 13.90 1.38
CA SER A 132 -7.49 13.24 0.92
C SER A 132 -8.72 14.06 1.29
N TYR A 133 -9.70 14.06 0.39
CA TYR A 133 -11.01 14.62 0.65
C TYR A 133 -12.09 13.66 0.21
N ASN A 134 -13.14 13.57 1.02
CA ASN A 134 -14.33 12.80 0.73
C ASN A 134 -15.55 13.69 0.99
N PHE A 135 -16.34 13.91 -0.05
CA PHE A 135 -17.64 14.57 0.06
C PHE A 135 -18.74 13.57 -0.27
N ARG A 136 -19.78 13.53 0.56
CA ARG A 136 -20.95 12.69 0.38
C ARG A 136 -22.22 13.49 0.61
N ALA A 137 -23.12 13.44 -0.36
CA ALA A 137 -24.50 13.88 -0.22
C ALA A 137 -25.42 12.65 -0.28
N GLN A 138 -26.28 12.47 0.72
CA GLN A 138 -27.12 11.28 0.85
C GLN A 138 -28.53 11.67 1.28
N LEU A 139 -29.52 11.19 0.55
CA LEU A 139 -30.92 11.20 0.96
C LEU A 139 -31.21 9.95 1.77
N ASN A 140 -31.96 10.12 2.86
CA ASN A 140 -32.37 9.07 3.77
C ASN A 140 -33.89 9.03 3.86
N PHE A 141 -34.48 7.88 3.61
CA PHE A 141 -35.90 7.63 3.77
C PHE A 141 -36.12 6.48 4.75
N ASN A 142 -36.75 6.76 5.89
CA ASN A 142 -37.06 5.77 6.91
C ASN A 142 -38.52 5.93 7.31
N HIS A 143 -39.33 4.90 7.13
CA HIS A 143 -40.74 4.93 7.46
C HIS A 143 -41.16 3.64 8.17
N ASP A 144 -41.86 3.79 9.29
CA ASP A 144 -42.41 2.70 10.08
C ASP A 144 -43.95 2.73 10.01
N TRP A 145 -44.55 1.59 9.67
CA TRP A 145 -46.00 1.40 9.67
C TRP A 145 -46.48 0.80 10.99
N ALA A 146 -47.76 1.04 11.33
CA ALA A 146 -48.36 0.56 12.56
C ALA A 146 -48.41 -0.98 12.69
N ASP A 147 -48.31 -1.71 11.57
CA ASP A 147 -48.31 -3.17 11.57
C ASP A 147 -46.93 -3.80 11.86
N ASN A 148 -45.95 -3.00 12.31
CA ASN A 148 -44.55 -3.35 12.49
C ASN A 148 -43.78 -3.61 11.19
N SER A 149 -44.30 -3.20 10.04
CA SER A 149 -43.52 -3.13 8.82
C SER A 149 -42.65 -1.87 8.82
N ASN A 150 -41.51 -1.91 8.15
CA ASN A 150 -40.69 -0.72 7.93
C ASN A 150 -39.91 -0.74 6.63
N ILE A 151 -39.53 0.44 6.16
CA ILE A 151 -38.65 0.62 5.01
C ILE A 151 -37.53 1.57 5.40
N ASN A 152 -36.32 1.20 5.02
CA ASN A 152 -35.14 2.05 5.10
C ASN A 152 -34.53 2.10 3.71
N ALA A 153 -34.39 3.30 3.15
CA ALA A 153 -33.80 3.51 1.86
C ALA A 153 -32.86 4.71 1.88
N ILE A 154 -31.76 4.59 1.15
CA ILE A 154 -30.79 5.65 0.95
C ILE A 154 -30.45 5.77 -0.53
N ALA A 155 -30.18 6.99 -0.96
CA ALA A 155 -29.62 7.27 -2.27
C ALA A 155 -28.58 8.37 -2.10
N GLY A 156 -27.40 8.21 -2.69
CA GLY A 156 -26.33 9.15 -2.46
C GLY A 156 -25.31 9.24 -3.58
N TRP A 157 -24.60 10.35 -3.54
CA TRP A 157 -23.48 10.67 -4.39
C TRP A 157 -22.23 10.91 -3.53
N GLU A 158 -21.09 10.44 -4.00
CA GLU A 158 -19.82 10.55 -3.30
C GLU A 158 -18.71 10.95 -4.28
N VAL A 159 -17.84 11.86 -3.84
CA VAL A 159 -16.61 12.24 -4.53
C VAL A 159 -15.46 12.08 -3.57
N ARG A 160 -14.42 11.39 -4.03
CA ARG A 160 -13.19 11.19 -3.28
C ARG A 160 -11.99 11.56 -4.12
N GLN A 161 -11.02 12.24 -3.51
CA GLN A 161 -9.66 12.34 -4.03
C GLN A 161 -8.66 11.88 -2.98
N ALA A 162 -7.60 11.23 -3.43
CA ALA A 162 -6.37 11.05 -2.68
C ALA A 162 -5.20 11.55 -3.53
N ASP A 163 -4.54 12.58 -3.04
CA ASP A 163 -3.35 13.18 -3.65
C ASP A 163 -2.14 12.82 -2.79
N ASN A 164 -1.19 12.09 -3.39
CA ASN A 164 -0.02 11.58 -2.71
C ASN A 164 1.23 12.14 -3.36
N HIS A 165 2.02 12.87 -2.58
CA HIS A 165 3.35 13.33 -2.95
C HIS A 165 4.38 12.55 -2.13
N GLY A 166 5.51 12.21 -2.74
CA GLY A 166 6.61 11.56 -2.06
C GLY A 166 7.94 12.13 -2.52
N SER A 167 8.84 12.34 -1.57
CA SER A 167 10.24 12.64 -1.84
C SER A 167 11.12 11.66 -1.10
N GLY A 168 12.21 11.22 -1.70
CA GLY A 168 13.26 10.44 -1.05
C GLY A 168 14.60 11.12 -1.20
N ASN A 169 15.50 10.98 -0.22
CA ASN A 169 16.89 11.42 -0.28
C ASN A 169 17.80 10.33 0.27
N LEU A 170 19.05 10.32 -0.20
CA LEU A 170 20.07 9.36 0.21
C LEU A 170 21.33 10.12 0.61
N PHE A 171 21.84 9.83 1.81
CA PHE A 171 23.03 10.45 2.38
C PHE A 171 24.09 9.39 2.67
N TYR A 172 25.33 9.65 2.26
CA TYR A 172 26.50 8.80 2.49
C TYR A 172 27.40 9.43 3.55
N GLY A 173 28.20 8.62 4.26
CA GLY A 173 29.07 9.13 5.32
C GLY A 173 28.29 9.82 6.44
N TYR A 174 27.05 9.40 6.69
CA TYR A 174 26.14 10.06 7.62
C TYR A 174 26.56 9.80 9.07
N TYR A 175 26.60 10.87 9.87
CA TYR A 175 26.72 10.83 11.32
C TYR A 175 25.61 11.67 11.93
N GLU A 176 24.99 11.17 12.99
CA GLU A 176 23.92 11.88 13.70
C GLU A 176 24.49 12.94 14.65
N ASP A 177 25.65 12.67 15.26
CA ASP A 177 26.31 13.58 16.19
C ASP A 177 27.86 13.51 16.05
N PRO A 178 28.51 14.57 15.52
CA PRO A 178 27.91 15.78 14.97
C PRO A 178 27.16 15.46 13.66
N LEU A 179 26.00 16.12 13.46
CA LEU A 179 25.18 15.94 12.27
C LEU A 179 25.96 16.31 11.01
N SER A 180 26.36 15.32 10.24
CA SER A 180 27.16 15.51 9.04
C SER A 180 26.92 14.39 8.02
N TYR A 181 27.25 14.68 6.77
CA TYR A 181 27.25 13.71 5.68
C TYR A 181 28.30 14.11 4.65
N GLU A 182 28.69 13.17 3.81
CA GLU A 182 29.65 13.39 2.73
C GLU A 182 28.95 13.30 1.36
N GLY A 183 29.30 14.23 0.47
CA GLY A 183 28.83 14.22 -0.90
C GLY A 183 29.56 13.17 -1.72
N VAL A 184 28.82 12.44 -2.55
CA VAL A 184 29.38 11.55 -3.58
C VAL A 184 29.07 12.14 -4.95
N ASP A 185 29.94 11.91 -5.94
CA ASP A 185 29.62 12.22 -7.33
C ASP A 185 28.87 11.03 -7.94
N PRO A 186 27.58 11.19 -8.25
CA PRO A 186 26.77 10.10 -8.77
C PRO A 186 26.78 9.97 -10.29
N THR A 187 27.39 10.92 -10.98
CA THR A 187 27.39 10.98 -12.44
C THR A 187 28.57 10.24 -13.01
N ASN A 188 29.71 10.33 -12.33
CA ASN A 188 30.94 9.69 -12.76
C ASN A 188 30.85 8.15 -12.67
N GLN A 189 31.53 7.49 -13.60
CA GLN A 189 31.64 6.04 -13.65
C GLN A 189 32.92 5.60 -12.93
N TYR A 190 32.76 4.73 -11.94
CA TYR A 190 33.86 4.18 -11.18
C TYR A 190 34.05 2.71 -11.54
N PRO A 191 35.31 2.25 -11.70
CA PRO A 191 35.61 0.82 -11.74
C PRO A 191 35.06 0.13 -10.49
N LYS A 192 34.37 -0.99 -10.69
CA LYS A 192 33.89 -1.83 -9.59
C LYS A 192 34.92 -2.88 -9.24
N TYR A 193 35.10 -3.14 -7.96
CA TYR A 193 36.00 -4.20 -7.47
C TYR A 193 35.63 -5.58 -8.04
N THR A 194 34.34 -5.82 -8.24
CA THR A 194 33.78 -7.06 -8.79
C THR A 194 33.86 -7.16 -10.32
N GLY A 195 34.46 -6.16 -10.98
CA GLY A 195 34.54 -6.05 -12.44
C GLY A 195 33.48 -5.14 -13.04
N GLY A 196 33.83 -4.53 -14.18
CA GLY A 196 33.02 -3.53 -14.88
C GLY A 196 33.12 -2.14 -14.25
N SER A 197 32.25 -1.23 -14.67
CA SER A 197 32.11 0.11 -14.11
C SER A 197 30.66 0.41 -13.75
N GLY A 198 30.44 1.36 -12.84
CA GLY A 198 29.11 1.88 -12.54
C GLY A 198 29.18 3.22 -11.84
N SER A 199 28.06 3.94 -11.82
CA SER A 199 27.89 5.11 -10.97
C SER A 199 27.47 4.73 -9.55
N ILE A 200 27.77 5.58 -8.58
CA ILE A 200 27.28 5.41 -7.21
C ILE A 200 25.77 5.63 -7.20
N PRO A 201 24.97 4.72 -6.63
CA PRO A 201 23.53 4.94 -6.46
C PRO A 201 23.30 6.26 -5.74
N SER A 202 22.39 7.07 -6.23
CA SER A 202 22.16 8.38 -5.62
C SER A 202 20.81 8.93 -6.01
N GLY A 203 20.53 10.09 -5.42
CA GLY A 203 19.56 11.01 -5.97
C GLY A 203 18.29 11.06 -5.17
N GLY A 204 17.62 12.19 -5.33
CA GLY A 204 16.28 12.38 -4.82
C GLY A 204 15.29 11.58 -5.67
N SER A 205 14.37 10.87 -5.04
CA SER A 205 13.20 10.34 -5.75
C SER A 205 12.05 11.30 -5.55
N LEU A 206 11.29 11.61 -6.61
CA LEU A 206 10.06 12.38 -6.52
C LEU A 206 8.93 11.53 -7.10
N THR A 207 7.84 11.44 -6.37
CA THR A 207 6.65 10.71 -6.78
C THR A 207 5.42 11.56 -6.54
N HIS A 208 4.46 11.49 -7.46
CA HIS A 208 3.16 12.13 -7.33
C HIS A 208 2.11 11.19 -7.89
N THR A 209 1.04 10.94 -7.14
CA THR A 209 -0.06 10.06 -7.54
C THR A 209 -1.38 10.66 -7.10
N LEU A 210 -2.22 10.96 -8.08
CA LEU A 210 -3.52 11.57 -7.90
C LEU A 210 -4.62 10.58 -8.28
N ASN A 211 -5.40 10.15 -7.30
CA ASN A 211 -6.54 9.25 -7.52
C ASN A 211 -7.85 9.98 -7.24
N ARG A 212 -8.80 9.90 -8.17
CA ARG A 212 -10.13 10.49 -8.08
C ARG A 212 -11.19 9.42 -8.31
N TYR A 213 -12.25 9.50 -7.51
CA TYR A 213 -13.40 8.61 -7.60
C TYR A 213 -14.69 9.43 -7.55
N VAL A 214 -15.65 9.01 -8.36
CA VAL A 214 -17.02 9.51 -8.32
C VAL A 214 -17.94 8.32 -8.24
N SER A 215 -18.86 8.34 -7.28
CA SER A 215 -19.76 7.23 -7.01
C SER A 215 -21.19 7.70 -6.86
N ILE A 216 -22.13 6.90 -7.38
CA ILE A 216 -23.57 7.05 -7.15
C ILE A 216 -24.06 5.70 -6.63
N TYR A 217 -24.83 5.70 -5.55
CA TYR A 217 -25.34 4.47 -4.95
C TYR A 217 -26.77 4.64 -4.45
N GLY A 218 -27.46 3.50 -4.37
CA GLY A 218 -28.75 3.37 -3.73
C GLY A 218 -28.82 2.04 -2.98
N ASN A 219 -29.50 2.05 -1.84
CA ASN A 219 -29.80 0.86 -1.07
C ASN A 219 -31.20 0.99 -0.47
N ALA A 220 -31.97 -0.08 -0.49
CA ALA A 220 -33.29 -0.14 0.13
C ALA A 220 -33.47 -1.48 0.82
N ALA A 221 -34.10 -1.47 1.98
CA ALA A 221 -34.51 -2.65 2.73
C ALA A 221 -35.92 -2.45 3.26
N TYR A 222 -36.80 -3.40 2.94
CA TYR A 222 -38.17 -3.45 3.43
C TYR A 222 -38.34 -4.66 4.33
N SER A 223 -38.79 -4.44 5.57
CA SER A 223 -39.15 -5.52 6.49
C SER A 223 -40.66 -5.56 6.69
N TRP A 224 -41.31 -6.63 6.27
CA TRP A 224 -42.73 -6.84 6.50
C TRP A 224 -42.95 -7.47 7.88
N ARG A 225 -43.66 -6.75 8.77
CA ARG A 225 -44.01 -7.19 10.15
C ARG A 225 -42.85 -7.74 10.98
N ARG A 226 -41.61 -7.32 10.68
CA ARG A 226 -40.36 -7.89 11.22
C ARG A 226 -40.19 -9.39 10.95
N LEU A 227 -40.98 -10.00 10.05
CA LEU A 227 -40.88 -11.41 9.68
C LEU A 227 -39.92 -11.59 8.52
N TYR A 228 -40.19 -10.90 7.42
CA TYR A 228 -39.43 -11.04 6.17
C TYR A 228 -38.78 -9.71 5.83
N THR A 229 -37.51 -9.73 5.51
CA THR A 229 -36.78 -8.56 5.02
C THR A 229 -36.28 -8.84 3.61
N VAL A 230 -36.59 -7.93 2.69
CA VAL A 230 -36.01 -7.90 1.34
C VAL A 230 -35.11 -6.68 1.25
N SER A 231 -33.91 -6.85 0.73
CA SER A 231 -32.96 -5.76 0.52
C SER A 231 -32.38 -5.78 -0.88
N ALA A 232 -32.16 -4.60 -1.45
CA ALA A 232 -31.46 -4.43 -2.71
C ALA A 232 -30.49 -3.25 -2.64
N SER A 233 -29.38 -3.34 -3.34
CA SER A 233 -28.43 -2.24 -3.53
C SER A 233 -27.91 -2.18 -4.95
N VAL A 234 -27.58 -0.97 -5.39
CA VAL A 234 -26.89 -0.72 -6.64
C VAL A 234 -25.85 0.38 -6.42
N ARG A 235 -24.69 0.26 -7.06
CA ARG A 235 -23.64 1.27 -7.05
C ARG A 235 -22.99 1.38 -8.43
N LYS A 236 -22.69 2.63 -8.80
CA LYS A 236 -21.92 3.01 -9.98
C LYS A 236 -20.70 3.79 -9.51
N ASP A 237 -19.52 3.31 -9.89
CA ASP A 237 -18.23 3.91 -9.54
C ASP A 237 -17.44 4.26 -10.80
N ALA A 238 -16.84 5.44 -10.83
CA ALA A 238 -15.93 5.91 -11.88
C ALA A 238 -14.61 6.37 -11.25
N SER A 239 -13.49 6.15 -11.95
CA SER A 239 -12.17 6.54 -11.48
C SER A 239 -11.26 7.01 -12.61
N ASN A 240 -10.35 7.94 -12.32
CA ASN A 240 -9.34 8.40 -13.28
C ASN A 240 -8.25 7.36 -13.62
N ILE A 241 -8.23 6.22 -12.92
CA ILE A 241 -7.32 5.10 -13.19
C ILE A 241 -7.75 4.32 -14.44
N PHE A 242 -9.06 4.29 -14.72
CA PHE A 242 -9.61 3.67 -15.90
C PHE A 242 -9.62 4.63 -17.09
N GLY A 243 -9.50 4.08 -18.29
CA GLY A 243 -9.70 4.83 -19.52
C GLY A 243 -11.15 5.32 -19.63
N VAL A 244 -11.36 6.42 -20.36
CA VAL A 244 -12.70 7.00 -20.62
C VAL A 244 -13.68 5.92 -21.09
N SER A 245 -13.25 5.06 -22.01
CA SER A 245 -14.03 3.95 -22.57
C SER A 245 -14.50 2.89 -21.55
N THR A 246 -13.83 2.75 -20.41
CA THR A 246 -14.22 1.80 -19.35
C THR A 246 -15.13 2.45 -18.33
N ASN A 247 -14.88 3.71 -17.95
CA ASN A 247 -15.78 4.45 -17.07
C ASN A 247 -17.18 4.61 -17.71
N ASP A 248 -17.24 4.67 -19.04
CA ASP A 248 -18.49 4.75 -19.80
C ASP A 248 -19.24 3.41 -19.92
N LYS A 249 -18.54 2.28 -19.79
CA LYS A 249 -19.16 0.94 -19.83
C LYS A 249 -19.84 0.66 -18.50
N TRP A 250 -21.14 0.96 -18.46
CA TRP A 250 -22.09 0.62 -17.40
C TRP A 250 -21.88 -0.79 -16.83
N SER A 251 -21.11 -0.87 -15.75
CA SER A 251 -20.79 -2.11 -15.07
C SER A 251 -21.32 -2.04 -13.63
N PRO A 252 -22.65 -2.06 -13.44
CA PRO A 252 -23.26 -1.83 -12.13
C PRO A 252 -22.90 -2.95 -11.16
N LEU A 253 -22.47 -2.56 -9.97
CA LEU A 253 -22.33 -3.43 -8.82
C LEU A 253 -23.68 -3.46 -8.11
N TRP A 254 -24.19 -4.65 -7.80
CA TRP A 254 -25.50 -4.78 -7.17
C TRP A 254 -25.52 -5.95 -6.20
N SER A 255 -26.43 -5.90 -5.24
CA SER A 255 -26.74 -7.04 -4.39
C SER A 255 -28.22 -7.10 -4.08
N ALA A 256 -28.71 -8.31 -3.84
CA ALA A 256 -30.06 -8.58 -3.36
C ALA A 256 -29.99 -9.55 -2.18
N GLY A 257 -30.91 -9.40 -1.24
CA GLY A 257 -30.94 -10.20 -0.03
C GLY A 257 -32.36 -10.47 0.46
N LEU A 258 -32.53 -11.65 1.05
CA LEU A 258 -33.73 -12.08 1.75
C LEU A 258 -33.33 -12.51 3.16
N ALA A 259 -34.12 -12.11 4.14
CA ALA A 259 -34.02 -12.63 5.48
C ALA A 259 -35.39 -13.01 6.03
N TRP A 260 -35.43 -14.10 6.79
CA TRP A 260 -36.63 -14.58 7.46
C TRP A 260 -36.34 -14.76 8.94
N ASN A 261 -36.95 -13.91 9.76
CA ASN A 261 -36.92 -14.01 11.21
C ASN A 261 -37.99 -15.02 11.67
N ILE A 262 -37.64 -16.31 11.60
CA ILE A 262 -38.53 -17.41 11.98
C ILE A 262 -38.99 -17.26 13.43
N SER A 263 -38.16 -16.74 14.32
CA SER A 263 -38.53 -16.53 15.73
C SER A 263 -39.68 -15.55 15.95
N ASN A 264 -40.03 -14.72 14.96
CA ASN A 264 -41.15 -13.79 15.05
C ASN A 264 -42.47 -14.42 14.54
N GLU A 265 -42.42 -15.63 13.99
CA GLU A 265 -43.59 -16.33 13.50
C GLU A 265 -44.47 -16.84 14.64
N LYS A 266 -45.79 -16.71 14.48
CA LYS A 266 -46.76 -17.17 15.50
C LYS A 266 -46.68 -18.67 15.77
N PHE A 267 -46.23 -19.45 14.80
CA PHE A 267 -46.07 -20.90 14.92
C PHE A 267 -44.76 -21.31 15.61
N TYR A 268 -43.77 -20.42 15.69
CA TYR A 268 -42.47 -20.74 16.26
C TYR A 268 -42.50 -20.59 17.78
N LYS A 269 -42.39 -21.71 18.50
CA LYS A 269 -42.43 -21.76 19.97
C LYS A 269 -41.30 -22.64 20.52
N SER A 270 -40.06 -22.40 20.10
CA SER A 270 -38.91 -23.14 20.64
C SER A 270 -38.47 -22.58 21.99
N GLU A 271 -38.35 -23.44 22.99
CA GLU A 271 -37.81 -23.07 24.31
C GLU A 271 -36.27 -23.09 24.34
N ILE A 272 -35.65 -23.83 23.44
CA ILE A 272 -34.19 -24.00 23.35
C ILE A 272 -33.58 -22.87 22.53
N LEU A 273 -34.22 -22.52 21.40
CA LEU A 273 -33.77 -21.49 20.46
C LEU A 273 -34.66 -20.25 20.58
N SER A 274 -34.24 -19.30 21.42
CA SER A 274 -34.94 -18.03 21.65
C SER A 274 -34.94 -17.08 20.44
N TYR A 275 -34.03 -17.30 19.49
CA TYR A 275 -33.92 -16.52 18.25
C TYR A 275 -33.51 -17.46 17.13
N LEU A 276 -34.12 -17.28 15.96
CA LEU A 276 -33.77 -17.99 14.74
C LEU A 276 -34.07 -17.09 13.53
N LYS A 277 -33.04 -16.87 12.72
CA LYS A 277 -33.12 -16.11 11.48
C LYS A 277 -32.35 -16.82 10.38
N LEU A 278 -32.97 -16.90 9.20
CA LEU A 278 -32.31 -17.31 7.96
C LEU A 278 -31.98 -16.08 7.13
N ARG A 279 -30.81 -16.08 6.48
CA ARG A 279 -30.34 -15.03 5.58
C ARG A 279 -29.79 -15.64 4.30
N LEU A 280 -30.15 -15.05 3.18
CA LEU A 280 -29.63 -15.34 1.86
C LEU A 280 -29.30 -14.02 1.19
N THR A 281 -28.08 -13.86 0.69
CA THR A 281 -27.70 -12.68 -0.10
C THR A 281 -26.89 -13.10 -1.32
N TYR A 282 -27.14 -12.45 -2.45
CA TYR A 282 -26.35 -12.63 -3.67
C TYR A 282 -26.02 -11.27 -4.28
N GLY A 283 -24.78 -11.07 -4.72
CA GLY A 283 -24.39 -9.82 -5.34
C GLY A 283 -23.00 -9.83 -5.92
N PHE A 284 -22.63 -8.71 -6.55
CA PHE A 284 -21.35 -8.47 -7.18
C PHE A 284 -20.65 -7.30 -6.49
N SER A 285 -19.41 -7.54 -6.07
CA SER A 285 -18.48 -6.51 -5.59
C SER A 285 -17.43 -6.21 -6.67
N GLY A 286 -16.91 -4.98 -6.66
CA GLY A 286 -15.93 -4.50 -7.62
C GLY A 286 -14.64 -4.08 -6.94
N ASN A 287 -13.49 -4.44 -7.53
CA ASN A 287 -12.18 -3.96 -7.11
C ASN A 287 -11.40 -3.30 -8.27
N VAL A 288 -10.49 -2.37 -7.93
CA VAL A 288 -9.57 -1.73 -8.89
C VAL A 288 -8.15 -2.19 -8.58
N ASP A 289 -7.46 -2.70 -9.59
CA ASP A 289 -6.01 -2.91 -9.53
C ASP A 289 -5.28 -1.59 -9.82
N LEU A 290 -4.74 -0.97 -8.77
CA LEU A 290 -3.99 0.28 -8.85
C LEU A 290 -2.60 0.12 -9.51
N SER A 291 -2.14 -1.11 -9.74
CA SER A 291 -0.86 -1.38 -10.42
C SER A 291 -0.96 -1.28 -11.95
N LYS A 292 -2.18 -1.16 -12.50
CA LYS A 292 -2.44 -1.07 -13.93
C LYS A 292 -2.86 0.35 -14.29
N SER A 293 -2.55 0.74 -15.52
CA SER A 293 -2.92 2.04 -16.06
C SER A 293 -3.53 1.91 -17.46
N ALA A 294 -4.55 2.72 -17.73
CA ALA A 294 -5.14 2.81 -19.05
C ALA A 294 -4.23 3.51 -20.08
N VAL A 295 -3.22 4.26 -19.59
CA VAL A 295 -2.20 4.95 -20.39
C VAL A 295 -0.81 4.38 -20.11
N PRO A 296 0.14 4.46 -21.06
CA PRO A 296 1.48 3.94 -20.82
C PRO A 296 2.21 4.83 -19.81
N ILE A 297 3.00 4.21 -18.94
CA ILE A 297 3.82 4.94 -17.96
C ILE A 297 5.28 4.78 -18.37
N ALA A 298 5.94 5.90 -18.60
CA ALA A 298 7.38 5.97 -18.81
C ALA A 298 8.08 6.43 -17.55
N LYS A 299 9.19 5.79 -17.21
CA LYS A 299 10.15 6.28 -16.23
C LYS A 299 11.26 6.99 -17.00
N MET A 300 11.50 8.24 -16.65
CA MET A 300 12.71 8.93 -17.09
C MET A 300 13.88 8.42 -16.25
N GLY A 301 14.89 7.87 -16.92
CA GLY A 301 16.19 7.59 -16.34
C GLY A 301 17.05 8.85 -16.34
N SER A 302 18.03 8.88 -15.44
CA SER A 302 19.16 9.79 -15.57
C SER A 302 19.96 9.48 -16.83
N ALA A 303 20.80 10.42 -17.28
CA ALA A 303 21.70 10.19 -18.40
C ALA A 303 22.47 8.86 -18.22
N ASP A 304 22.32 7.97 -19.19
CA ASP A 304 22.98 6.67 -19.18
C ASP A 304 24.19 6.74 -20.11
N TYR A 305 25.38 6.54 -19.52
CA TYR A 305 26.66 6.57 -20.19
C TYR A 305 26.78 5.49 -21.29
N TYR A 306 26.05 4.37 -21.16
CA TYR A 306 26.12 3.28 -22.13
C TYR A 306 25.36 3.55 -23.43
N TYR A 307 24.45 4.52 -23.46
CA TYR A 307 23.58 4.75 -24.63
C TYR A 307 23.79 6.09 -25.34
N SER A 308 23.72 7.25 -24.65
CA SER A 308 23.89 8.53 -25.37
C SER A 308 24.26 9.76 -24.54
N TYR A 309 24.64 9.64 -23.26
CA TYR A 309 24.88 10.79 -22.37
C TYR A 309 23.65 11.71 -22.14
N TYR A 310 22.49 11.38 -22.70
CA TYR A 310 21.23 12.10 -22.49
C TYR A 310 20.28 11.29 -21.62
N ALA A 311 19.40 11.99 -20.90
CA ALA A 311 18.30 11.36 -20.18
C ALA A 311 17.45 10.53 -21.15
N ASN A 312 17.17 9.28 -20.78
CA ASN A 312 16.36 8.38 -21.58
C ASN A 312 14.99 8.16 -20.91
N ALA A 313 13.98 7.88 -21.71
CA ALA A 313 12.67 7.46 -21.22
C ALA A 313 12.48 5.98 -21.52
N ARG A 314 12.19 5.18 -20.49
CA ARG A 314 11.84 3.77 -20.63
C ARG A 314 10.39 3.57 -20.23
N VAL A 315 9.60 2.97 -21.13
CA VAL A 315 8.24 2.51 -20.78
C VAL A 315 8.36 1.39 -19.76
N ILE A 316 7.86 1.63 -18.55
CA ILE A 316 7.86 0.65 -17.44
C ILE A 316 6.50 -0.03 -17.28
N THR A 317 5.45 0.53 -17.87
CA THR A 317 4.11 -0.07 -17.87
C THR A 317 3.44 0.18 -19.21
N LEU A 318 3.06 -0.91 -19.87
CA LEU A 318 2.26 -0.86 -21.09
C LEU A 318 0.82 -0.47 -20.74
N ASN A 319 0.20 0.28 -21.64
CA ASN A 319 -1.20 0.66 -21.48
C ASN A 319 -2.12 -0.55 -21.64
N ASN A 320 -3.22 -0.56 -20.89
CA ASN A 320 -4.32 -1.48 -21.12
C ASN A 320 -5.64 -0.69 -21.23
N PRO A 321 -6.04 -0.28 -22.45
CA PRO A 321 -7.26 0.49 -22.67
C PRO A 321 -8.55 -0.31 -22.41
N SER A 322 -8.43 -1.63 -22.25
CA SER A 322 -9.54 -2.55 -21.93
C SER A 322 -9.63 -2.87 -20.42
N LEU A 323 -8.86 -2.19 -19.58
CA LEU A 323 -8.95 -2.32 -18.12
C LEU A 323 -10.39 -2.14 -17.68
N ARG A 324 -10.87 -2.99 -16.78
CA ARG A 324 -12.23 -2.96 -16.24
C ARG A 324 -12.19 -3.35 -14.78
N TRP A 325 -13.25 -3.01 -14.05
CA TRP A 325 -13.44 -3.47 -12.68
C TRP A 325 -13.36 -5.00 -12.62
N GLU A 326 -12.55 -5.51 -11.71
CA GLU A 326 -12.64 -6.92 -11.32
C GLU A 326 -13.97 -7.12 -10.61
N LYS A 327 -14.76 -8.10 -11.05
CA LYS A 327 -16.06 -8.42 -10.45
C LYS A 327 -15.99 -9.74 -9.73
N THR A 328 -16.37 -9.73 -8.47
CA THR A 328 -16.51 -10.94 -7.67
C THR A 328 -17.96 -11.14 -7.31
N GLY A 329 -18.55 -12.24 -7.78
CA GLY A 329 -19.88 -12.68 -7.35
C GLY A 329 -19.80 -13.38 -6.01
N MET A 330 -20.68 -13.03 -5.07
CA MET A 330 -20.73 -13.61 -3.73
C MET A 330 -22.14 -14.09 -3.41
N LEU A 331 -22.25 -15.35 -3.01
CA LEU A 331 -23.45 -15.96 -2.45
C LEU A 331 -23.20 -16.24 -0.96
N ASN A 332 -24.03 -15.68 -0.09
CA ASN A 332 -23.96 -15.94 1.35
C ASN A 332 -25.26 -16.58 1.84
N LEU A 333 -25.11 -17.64 2.62
CA LEU A 333 -26.17 -18.32 3.35
C LEU A 333 -25.83 -18.23 4.83
N GLY A 334 -26.77 -17.77 5.65
CA GLY A 334 -26.56 -17.56 7.07
C GLY A 334 -27.73 -18.07 7.91
N VAL A 335 -27.40 -18.71 9.03
CA VAL A 335 -28.36 -19.07 10.08
C VAL A 335 -27.89 -18.41 11.36
N ASP A 336 -28.66 -17.46 11.87
CA ASP A 336 -28.39 -16.83 13.15
C ASP A 336 -29.35 -17.42 14.18
N PHE A 337 -28.80 -17.88 15.31
CA PHE A 337 -29.61 -18.42 16.40
C PHE A 337 -29.10 -17.99 17.76
N ARG A 338 -29.97 -18.05 18.76
CA ARG A 338 -29.62 -17.76 20.16
C ARG A 338 -30.20 -18.82 21.07
N LEU A 339 -29.31 -19.53 21.76
CA LEU A 339 -29.70 -20.45 22.82
C LEU A 339 -30.21 -19.68 24.04
N LYS A 340 -31.18 -20.26 24.74
CA LYS A 340 -31.64 -19.72 26.02
C LYS A 340 -30.48 -19.74 27.01
N LYS A 341 -30.31 -18.64 27.76
CA LYS A 341 -29.32 -18.56 28.84
C LYS A 341 -29.82 -19.48 29.97
N ILE A 342 -29.00 -20.47 30.34
CA ILE A 342 -29.29 -21.42 31.43
C ILE A 342 -29.13 -20.71 32.76
#